data_AF-A0A1X7R3V8-F1
#
_entry.id   AF-A0A1X7R3V8-F1
#
_cell.length_a   1.000
_cell.length_b   1.000
_cell.length_c   1.000
_cell.angle_alpha   90.00
_cell.angle_beta   90.00
_cell.angle_gamma   90.00
#
_symmetry.space_group_name_H-M   'P 1'
#
loop_
_entity.id
_entity.type
_entity.pdbx_description
1 polymer ?
#
loop_
_entity_poly.entity_id
_entity_poly.type
_entity_poly.pdbx_seq_one_letter_code
_entity_poly.pdbx_strand_id
1 'polypeptide(L)'
;MTKDTPLETSNKHEAYFIPANVNKSFTTTEFQHNFNQNESVSFANETLTANYLTGKKILNQSIIPSDSNFKAYVTQQAQDNQETTNIKLTSITPIKTITKLYLSEREGNEYVLIDEVKKFKEFLDLNSIIHG
;
A
#
# COMPACT_ATOMS: atom_id res chain seq x y z
N MET A 1 24.81 -16.97 -20.54
CA MET A 1 25.10 -16.19 -19.31
C MET A 1 24.25 -14.94 -19.34
N THR A 2 23.03 -15.04 -18.85
CA THR A 2 22.11 -13.92 -18.66
C THR A 2 22.65 -13.07 -17.52
N LYS A 3 22.90 -11.78 -17.79
CA LYS A 3 23.28 -10.81 -16.77
C LYS A 3 22.05 -10.58 -15.88
N ASP A 4 22.08 -11.16 -14.68
CA ASP A 4 21.25 -10.70 -13.57
C ASP A 4 21.64 -9.25 -13.30
N THR A 5 20.83 -8.33 -13.82
CA THR A 5 20.97 -6.92 -13.48
C THR A 5 20.45 -6.78 -12.05
N PRO A 6 21.25 -6.27 -11.10
CA PRO A 6 20.78 -6.10 -9.74
C PRO A 6 19.65 -5.06 -9.76
N LEU A 7 18.50 -5.38 -9.18
CA LEU A 7 17.44 -4.41 -8.88
C LEU A 7 17.88 -3.53 -7.69
N GLU A 8 19.02 -2.86 -7.82
CA GLU A 8 19.53 -1.92 -6.83
C GLU A 8 19.45 -0.50 -7.38
N THR A 9 18.23 0.05 -7.39
CA THR A 9 18.01 1.47 -7.14
C THR A 9 16.76 1.59 -6.29
N SER A 10 16.99 1.93 -5.01
CA SER A 10 16.02 2.08 -3.95
C SER A 10 15.04 3.22 -4.27
N ASN A 11 14.03 2.95 -5.08
CA ASN A 11 12.85 3.82 -5.13
C ASN A 11 11.93 3.38 -4.00
N LYS A 12 12.06 4.02 -2.84
CA LYS A 12 11.14 3.86 -1.72
C LYS A 12 9.79 4.42 -2.15
N HIS A 13 8.77 3.57 -2.25
CA HIS A 13 7.42 3.99 -2.62
C HIS A 13 6.50 3.90 -1.40
N GLU A 14 5.61 4.87 -1.29
CA GLU A 14 4.49 4.83 -0.37
C GLU A 14 3.23 4.46 -1.16
N ALA A 15 2.35 3.69 -0.54
CA ALA A 15 1.07 3.30 -1.12
C ALA A 15 -0.07 3.65 -0.17
N TYR A 16 -1.21 4.03 -0.75
CA TYR A 16 -2.36 4.55 -0.03
C TYR A 16 -3.62 3.86 -0.55
N PHE A 17 -4.40 3.27 0.35
CA PHE A 17 -5.75 2.79 0.06
C PHE A 17 -6.75 3.90 0.37
N ILE A 18 -7.25 4.55 -0.68
CA ILE A 18 -8.15 5.70 -0.58
C ILE A 18 -9.63 5.29 -0.59
N PRO A 19 -10.54 6.03 0.09
CA PRO A 19 -11.98 5.75 0.11
C PRO A 19 -12.68 6.30 -1.14
N ALA A 20 -12.15 5.95 -2.32
CA ALA A 20 -12.63 6.38 -3.62
C ALA A 20 -12.30 5.35 -4.71
N ASN A 21 -13.24 5.16 -5.63
CA ASN A 21 -13.02 4.35 -6.82
C ASN A 21 -12.38 5.19 -7.92
N VAL A 22 -11.19 4.79 -8.35
CA VAL A 22 -10.51 5.38 -9.51
C VAL A 22 -10.75 4.47 -10.71
N ASN A 23 -11.56 4.94 -11.67
CA ASN A 23 -12.04 4.11 -12.79
C ASN A 23 -10.98 3.74 -13.82
N LYS A 24 -9.77 4.30 -13.73
CA LYS A 24 -8.67 4.06 -14.66
C LYS A 24 -7.35 4.01 -13.91
N SER A 25 -6.51 3.06 -14.26
CA SER A 25 -5.11 3.03 -13.84
C SER A 25 -4.28 3.86 -14.82
N PHE A 26 -3.67 4.93 -14.33
CA PHE A 26 -2.77 5.78 -15.12
C PHE A 26 -1.75 6.44 -14.20
N THR A 27 -0.62 6.87 -14.78
CA THR A 27 0.35 7.70 -14.06
C THR A 27 -0.18 9.12 -13.96
N THR A 28 -0.18 9.69 -12.76
CA THR A 28 -0.65 11.06 -12.52
C THR A 28 0.24 11.77 -11.52
N THR A 29 0.33 13.10 -11.67
CA THR A 29 0.99 14.00 -10.72
C THR A 29 -0.01 14.75 -9.84
N GLU A 30 -1.32 14.53 -10.02
CA GLU A 30 -2.39 15.23 -9.28
C GLU A 30 -2.26 15.07 -7.75
N PHE A 31 -1.76 13.92 -7.30
CA PHE A 31 -1.55 13.65 -5.88
C PHE A 31 -0.36 14.42 -5.28
N GLN A 32 0.55 14.99 -6.08
CA GLN A 32 1.73 15.70 -5.56
C GLN A 32 1.39 17.01 -4.85
N HIS A 33 0.23 17.61 -5.11
CA HIS A 33 -0.08 18.95 -4.59
C HIS A 33 -0.95 18.91 -3.33
N ASN A 34 -1.93 18.00 -3.29
CA ASN A 34 -2.93 17.95 -2.21
C ASN A 34 -2.72 16.80 -1.22
N PHE A 35 -1.86 15.84 -1.56
CA PHE A 35 -1.65 14.61 -0.79
C PHE A 35 -0.36 14.61 0.04
N ASN A 36 0.34 15.74 0.07
CA ASN A 36 1.59 15.93 0.82
C ASN A 36 1.40 16.75 2.12
N GLN A 37 0.16 17.16 2.42
CA GLN A 37 -0.15 17.97 3.58
C GLN A 37 -0.34 17.08 4.81
N ASN A 38 0.76 16.53 5.32
CA ASN A 38 0.79 15.60 6.45
C ASN A 38 0.53 16.28 7.81
N GLU A 39 -0.65 16.87 7.99
CA GLU A 39 -1.06 17.39 9.29
C GLU A 39 -1.32 16.22 10.24
N SER A 40 -0.64 16.22 11.39
CA SER A 40 -0.83 15.19 12.42
C SER A 40 -2.11 15.49 13.20
N VAL A 41 -3.01 14.52 13.25
CA VAL A 41 -4.28 14.59 13.97
C VAL A 41 -4.29 13.50 15.03
N SER A 42 -4.51 13.90 16.29
CA SER A 42 -4.65 12.94 17.39
C SER A 42 -6.12 12.58 17.59
N PHE A 43 -6.45 11.29 17.58
CA PHE A 43 -7.80 10.79 17.82
C PHE A 43 -7.75 9.45 18.56
N ALA A 44 -8.50 9.31 19.65
CA ALA A 44 -8.58 8.07 20.45
C ALA A 44 -7.20 7.45 20.81
N ASN A 45 -6.22 8.29 21.16
CA ASN A 45 -4.81 7.93 21.44
C ASN A 45 -4.00 7.42 20.24
N GLU A 46 -4.57 7.45 19.03
CA GLU A 46 -3.87 7.17 17.79
C GLU A 46 -3.42 8.47 17.12
N THR A 47 -2.28 8.40 16.43
CA THR A 47 -1.80 9.49 15.57
C THR A 47 -2.19 9.18 14.13
N LEU A 48 -3.08 10.00 13.58
CA LEU A 48 -3.52 9.95 12.19
C LEU A 48 -2.82 11.07 11.40
N THR A 49 -2.69 10.89 10.10
CA THR A 49 -2.19 11.94 9.20
C THR A 49 -3.33 12.39 8.31
N ALA A 50 -3.72 13.66 8.37
CA ALA A 50 -4.69 14.21 7.43
C ALA A 50 -4.02 14.46 6.07
N ASN A 51 -4.79 14.31 4.99
CA ASN A 51 -4.44 14.71 3.62
C ASN A 51 -5.71 15.18 2.91
N TYR A 52 -5.57 15.75 1.71
CA TYR A 52 -6.71 16.15 0.90
C TYR A 52 -6.74 15.44 -0.45
N LEU A 53 -7.89 14.88 -0.79
CA LEU A 53 -8.16 14.28 -2.08
C LEU A 53 -9.38 14.95 -2.70
N THR A 54 -9.21 15.55 -3.88
CA THR A 54 -10.28 16.25 -4.62
C THR A 54 -11.04 17.28 -3.77
N GLY A 55 -10.31 17.99 -2.89
CA GLY A 55 -10.85 19.00 -1.98
C GLY A 55 -11.53 18.43 -0.73
N LYS A 56 -11.52 17.12 -0.53
CA LYS A 56 -12.06 16.45 0.66
C LYS A 56 -10.94 16.00 1.58
N LYS A 57 -11.08 16.27 2.87
CA LYS A 57 -10.17 15.80 3.89
C LYS A 57 -10.31 14.28 4.05
N ILE A 58 -9.18 13.60 4.08
CA ILE A 58 -9.04 12.18 4.38
C ILE A 58 -8.02 12.00 5.50
N LEU A 59 -8.19 10.97 6.31
CA LEU A 59 -7.32 10.61 7.41
C LEU A 59 -6.61 9.31 7.07
N ASN A 60 -5.32 9.24 7.36
CA ASN A 60 -4.46 8.13 7.00
C ASN A 60 -3.85 7.51 8.25
N GLN A 61 -3.78 6.19 8.29
CA GLN A 61 -3.05 5.44 9.31
C GLN A 61 -2.19 4.37 8.65
N SER A 62 -0.94 4.25 9.09
CA SER A 62 -0.02 3.25 8.56
C SER A 62 -0.44 1.85 9.00
N ILE A 63 -0.61 0.94 8.05
CA ILE A 63 -0.96 -0.46 8.31
C ILE A 63 0.25 -1.38 8.43
N ILE A 64 1.36 -1.04 7.76
CA ILE A 64 2.62 -1.77 7.93
C ILE A 64 3.43 -1.08 9.05
N PRO A 65 3.81 -1.80 10.12
CA PRO A 65 4.74 -1.27 11.11
C PRO A 65 6.12 -1.07 10.48
N SER A 66 6.78 0.05 10.80
CA SER A 66 8.13 0.36 10.32
C SER A 66 9.17 -0.70 10.73
N ASP A 67 8.89 -1.46 11.78
CA ASP A 67 9.77 -2.47 12.36
C ASP A 67 9.32 -3.92 12.06
N SER A 68 8.38 -4.12 11.14
CA SER A 68 7.84 -5.45 10.86
C SER A 68 8.72 -6.28 9.92
N ASN A 69 8.78 -7.61 10.15
CA ASN A 69 9.43 -8.57 9.25
C ASN A 69 8.74 -8.71 7.89
N PHE A 70 7.62 -8.00 7.68
CA PHE A 70 6.84 -8.06 6.46
C PHE A 70 7.40 -7.12 5.40
N LYS A 71 7.47 -7.60 4.16
CA LYS A 71 7.87 -6.82 2.99
C LYS A 71 6.70 -6.73 2.02
N ALA A 72 6.39 -5.51 1.57
CA ALA A 72 5.33 -5.27 0.61
C ALA A 72 5.90 -4.91 -0.76
N TYR A 73 5.29 -5.46 -1.81
CA TYR A 73 5.73 -5.28 -3.19
C TYR A 73 4.54 -5.00 -4.11
N VAL A 74 4.76 -4.16 -5.11
CA VAL A 74 3.90 -4.12 -6.30
C VAL A 74 4.42 -5.16 -7.27
N THR A 75 3.54 -6.05 -7.71
CA THR A 75 3.88 -7.12 -8.65
C THR A 75 3.25 -6.88 -10.01
N GLN A 76 3.93 -7.28 -11.07
CA GLN A 76 3.40 -7.32 -12.42
C GLN A 76 3.22 -8.77 -12.85
N GLN A 77 2.05 -9.07 -13.40
CA GLN A 77 1.79 -10.34 -14.06
C GLN A 77 2.21 -10.22 -15.53
N ALA A 78 3.06 -11.14 -16.01
CA ALA A 78 3.36 -11.23 -17.42
C ALA A 78 2.12 -11.73 -18.19
N GLN A 79 1.70 -11.01 -19.23
CA GLN A 79 0.79 -11.54 -20.24
C GLN A 79 1.61 -12.31 -21.27
N ASP A 80 1.86 -13.60 -21.00
CA ASP A 80 2.45 -14.48 -22.02
C ASP A 80 1.41 -14.75 -23.12
N ASN A 81 1.65 -14.16 -24.29
CA ASN A 81 0.87 -14.39 -25.51
C ASN A 81 1.37 -15.59 -26.33
N GLN A 82 2.14 -16.50 -25.72
CA GLN A 82 2.62 -17.70 -26.43
C GLN A 82 1.87 -18.95 -25.97
N GLU A 83 0.80 -19.27 -26.71
CA GLU A 83 0.07 -20.53 -26.66
C GLU A 83 0.89 -21.67 -27.26
N THR A 84 1.97 -22.09 -26.60
CA THR A 84 2.68 -23.32 -26.99
C THR A 84 3.19 -24.04 -25.76
N THR A 85 2.26 -24.53 -24.92
CA THR A 85 2.27 -25.77 -24.12
C THR A 85 1.27 -25.67 -22.96
N ASN A 86 0.60 -26.77 -22.63
CA ASN A 86 -0.59 -26.86 -21.77
C ASN A 86 -0.39 -26.54 -20.27
N ILE A 87 0.59 -25.71 -19.89
CA ILE A 87 0.75 -25.20 -18.52
C ILE A 87 1.02 -23.70 -18.61
N LYS A 88 -0.01 -22.90 -18.38
CA LYS A 88 0.08 -21.44 -18.33
C LYS A 88 0.79 -21.03 -17.04
N LEU A 89 2.13 -21.12 -17.01
CA LEU A 89 2.91 -20.61 -15.89
C LEU A 89 2.78 -19.09 -15.88
N THR A 90 1.96 -18.59 -14.97
CA THR A 90 1.79 -17.16 -14.79
C THR A 90 3.00 -16.65 -14.01
N SER A 91 3.94 -16.00 -14.70
CA SER A 91 5.07 -15.35 -14.02
C SER A 91 4.59 -14.07 -13.33
N ILE A 92 4.81 -13.98 -12.02
CA ILE A 92 4.54 -12.81 -11.18
C ILE A 92 5.89 -12.26 -10.74
N THR A 93 6.21 -11.04 -11.14
CA THR A 93 7.50 -10.40 -10.83
C THR A 93 7.31 -9.15 -9.97
N PRO A 94 8.09 -8.98 -8.88
CA PRO A 94 8.06 -7.74 -8.11
C PRO A 94 8.70 -6.61 -8.92
N ILE A 95 7.96 -5.51 -9.10
CA ILE A 95 8.41 -4.34 -9.87
C ILE A 95 8.75 -3.14 -8.99
N LYS A 96 8.17 -3.05 -7.79
CA LYS A 96 8.44 -1.98 -6.82
C LYS A 96 8.32 -2.48 -5.39
N THR A 97 9.13 -1.92 -4.49
CA THR A 97 9.03 -2.15 -3.06
C THR A 97 8.24 -1.02 -2.40
N ILE A 98 7.27 -1.37 -1.57
CA ILE A 98 6.47 -0.44 -0.78
C ILE A 98 7.07 -0.34 0.62
N THR A 99 7.50 0.86 1.01
CA THR A 99 8.10 1.13 2.33
C THR A 99 7.09 1.54 3.38
N LYS A 100 5.99 2.18 2.97
CA LYS A 100 4.87 2.50 3.84
C LYS A 100 3.57 2.26 3.10
N LEU A 101 2.62 1.72 3.83
CA LEU A 101 1.30 1.42 3.32
C LEU A 101 0.28 2.01 4.28
N TYR A 102 -0.59 2.85 3.74
CA TYR A 102 -1.59 3.58 4.50
C TYR A 102 -2.98 3.10 4.14
N LEU A 103 -3.81 2.92 5.15
CA LEU A 103 -5.26 2.90 4.97
C LEU A 103 -5.78 4.32 5.19
N SER A 104 -6.70 4.76 4.33
CA SER A 104 -7.27 6.09 4.39
C SER A 104 -8.79 6.04 4.50
N GLU A 105 -9.37 6.95 5.27
CA GLU A 105 -10.81 7.12 5.41
C GLU A 105 -11.23 8.58 5.36
N ARG A 106 -12.52 8.83 5.14
CA ARG A 106 -13.08 10.20 5.19
C ARG A 106 -13.13 10.70 6.63
N GLU A 107 -13.01 12.02 6.79
CA GLU A 107 -13.29 12.68 8.08
C GLU A 107 -14.68 12.29 8.59
N GLY A 108 -14.78 12.00 9.90
CA GLY A 108 -15.98 11.45 10.56
C GLY A 108 -16.01 9.93 10.65
N ASN A 109 -15.11 9.21 9.97
CA ASN A 109 -15.00 7.75 10.01
C ASN A 109 -13.73 7.28 10.77
N GLU A 110 -13.21 8.08 11.70
CA GLU A 110 -11.97 7.81 12.42
C GLU A 110 -11.98 6.45 13.11
N TYR A 111 -13.09 6.11 13.78
CA TYR A 111 -13.23 4.82 14.46
C TYR A 111 -13.18 3.64 13.50
N VAL A 112 -13.75 3.77 12.30
CA VAL A 112 -13.72 2.72 11.27
C VAL A 112 -12.29 2.48 10.81
N LEU A 113 -11.55 3.57 10.54
CA LEU A 113 -10.15 3.49 10.16
C LEU A 113 -9.32 2.76 11.21
N ILE A 114 -9.43 3.19 12.47
CA ILE A 114 -8.66 2.62 13.59
C ILE A 114 -9.00 1.15 13.80
N ASP A 115 -10.28 0.79 13.76
CA ASP A 115 -10.75 -0.58 13.95
C ASP A 115 -10.24 -1.51 12.83
N GLU A 116 -10.30 -1.08 11.56
CA GLU A 116 -9.80 -1.86 10.43
C GLU A 116 -8.28 -2.03 10.46
N VAL A 117 -7.52 -0.97 10.77
CA VAL A 117 -6.06 -1.07 10.94
C VAL A 117 -5.72 -2.01 12.10
N LYS A 118 -6.46 -1.95 13.21
CA LYS A 118 -6.25 -2.83 14.35
C LYS A 118 -6.49 -4.30 14.01
N LYS A 119 -7.63 -4.63 13.37
CA LYS A 119 -7.94 -6.00 12.93
C LYS A 119 -6.86 -6.54 12.00
N PHE A 120 -6.39 -5.73 11.05
CA PHE A 120 -5.34 -6.15 10.12
C PHE A 120 -4.02 -6.43 10.84
N LYS A 121 -3.60 -5.57 11.78
CA LYS A 121 -2.40 -5.82 12.59
C LYS A 121 -2.51 -7.08 13.44
N GLU A 122 -3.63 -7.26 14.13
CA GLU A 122 -3.90 -8.46 14.92
C GLU A 122 -3.84 -9.74 14.07
N PHE A 123 -4.37 -9.69 12.84
CA PHE A 123 -4.25 -10.80 11.89
C PHE A 123 -2.79 -11.11 11.52
N LEU A 124 -1.98 -10.09 11.25
CA LEU A 124 -0.56 -10.29 10.95
C LEU A 124 0.21 -10.88 12.14
N ASP A 125 -0.04 -10.36 13.33
CA ASP A 125 0.59 -10.83 14.57
C ASP A 125 0.19 -12.27 14.87
N LEU A 126 -1.10 -12.60 14.77
CA LEU A 126 -1.60 -13.95 14.99
C LEU A 126 -1.01 -14.95 13.99
N ASN A 127 -0.94 -14.59 12.71
CA ASN A 127 -0.29 -15.46 11.72
C ASN A 127 1.19 -15.67 12.02
N SER A 128 1.89 -14.62 12.47
CA SER A 128 3.29 -14.74 12.88
C SER A 128 3.47 -15.66 14.09
N ILE A 129 2.51 -15.70 15.02
CA ILE A 129 2.55 -16.58 16.20
C ILE A 129 2.24 -18.03 15.82
N ILE A 130 1.29 -18.27 14.91
CA ILE A 130 0.86 -19.62 14.53
C ILE A 130 1.87 -20.30 13.59
N HIS A 131 2.47 -19.54 12.68
CA HIS A 131 3.27 -20.08 11.57
C HIS A 131 4.74 -19.64 11.57
N GLY A 132 5.14 -18.73 12.46
CA GLY A 132 6.53 -18.28 12.63
C GLY A 132 7.34 -19.21 13.53
#